data_AF-A0AAD6ZND5-F1
#
_entry.id   AF-A0AAD6ZND5-F1
#
_cell.length_a   1.000
_cell.length_b   1.000
_cell.length_c   1.000
_cell.angle_alpha   90.00
_cell.angle_beta   90.00
_cell.angle_gamma   90.00
#
_symmetry.space_group_name_H-M   'P 1'
#
loop_
_entity.id
_entity.type
_entity.pdbx_description
1 polymer ?
#
loop_
_entity_poly.entity_id
_entity_poly.type
_entity_poly.pdbx_seq_one_letter_code
_entity_poly.pdbx_strand_id
1 'polypeptide(L)'
;CRICSKHAVAQDRQNHVGKHILLSMSGAREDDLVSPVASNYPCGFCGASMMDGGCTIGIRSGNKASSTCSEAYEFAIKSASNSSGAHPCTNIPIRCILC
;
A
#
# COMPACT_ATOMS: atom_id res chain seq x y z
N CYS A 1 -5.93 -9.02 -5.92
CA CYS A 1 -5.14 -7.80 -6.23
C CYS A 1 -5.79 -7.11 -7.40
N ARG A 2 -6.11 -5.81 -7.31
CA ARG A 2 -6.74 -5.08 -8.41
C ARG A 2 -5.82 -4.89 -9.62
N ILE A 3 -4.51 -4.95 -9.41
CA ILE A 3 -3.48 -4.69 -10.43
C ILE A 3 -3.28 -5.89 -11.36
N CYS A 4 -3.26 -7.12 -10.82
CA CYS A 4 -2.93 -8.34 -11.58
C CYS A 4 -3.94 -9.49 -11.42
N SER A 5 -5.09 -9.23 -10.80
CA SER A 5 -6.15 -10.22 -10.49
C SER A 5 -5.75 -11.41 -9.61
N LYS A 6 -4.48 -11.54 -9.20
CA LYS A 6 -4.01 -12.63 -8.32
C LYS A 6 -4.59 -12.49 -6.92
N HIS A 7 -4.93 -13.61 -6.28
CA HIS A 7 -5.38 -13.62 -4.89
C HIS A 7 -4.23 -13.29 -3.95
N ALA A 8 -4.44 -12.32 -3.06
CA ALA A 8 -3.50 -11.95 -2.01
C ALA A 8 -4.29 -11.77 -0.71
N VAL A 9 -3.86 -12.49 0.34
CA VAL A 9 -4.41 -12.37 1.69
C VAL A 9 -4.28 -10.92 2.15
N ALA A 10 -5.27 -10.42 2.89
CA ALA A 10 -5.34 -9.00 3.26
C ALA A 10 -4.03 -8.49 3.89
N GLN A 11 -3.43 -9.24 4.81
CA GLN A 11 -2.19 -8.90 5.51
C GLN A 11 -0.95 -8.84 4.59
N ASP A 12 -0.93 -9.65 3.53
CA ASP A 12 0.17 -9.68 2.55
C ASP A 12 -0.08 -8.77 1.34
N ARG A 13 -1.29 -8.22 1.23
CA ARG A 13 -1.71 -7.43 0.08
C ARG A 13 -0.82 -6.23 -0.16
N GLN A 14 -0.36 -5.58 0.91
CA GLN A 14 0.53 -4.44 0.79
C GLN A 14 1.92 -4.83 0.27
N ASN A 15 2.48 -5.96 0.71
CA ASN A 15 3.75 -6.46 0.16
C ASN A 15 3.58 -6.83 -1.32
N HIS A 16 2.46 -7.45 -1.66
CA HIS A 16 2.14 -7.82 -3.04
C HIS A 16 1.99 -6.58 -3.94
N VAL A 17 1.21 -5.58 -3.52
CA VAL A 17 1.02 -4.31 -4.26
C VAL A 17 2.30 -3.47 -4.27
N GLY A 18 3.08 -3.50 -3.19
CA GLY A 18 4.36 -2.82 -3.09
C GLY A 18 5.36 -3.28 -4.15
N LYS A 19 5.33 -4.57 -4.53
CA LYS A 19 6.15 -5.08 -5.66
C LYS A 19 5.74 -4.43 -6.98
N HIS A 20 4.44 -4.33 -7.27
CA HIS A 20 3.93 -3.64 -8.47
C HIS A 20 4.34 -2.17 -8.49
N ILE A 21 4.21 -1.48 -7.35
CA ILE A 21 4.63 -0.08 -7.22
C ILE A 21 6.13 0.05 -7.49
N LEU A 22 6.96 -0.80 -6.88
CA LEU A 22 8.41 -0.75 -7.05
C LEU A 22 8.82 -1.00 -8.50
N LEU A 23 8.25 -2.01 -9.16
CA LEU A 23 8.53 -2.32 -10.56
C LEU A 23 8.11 -1.17 -11.48
N SER A 24 6.90 -0.63 -11.27
CA SER A 24 6.40 0.53 -12.01
C SER A 24 7.29 1.75 -11.84
N MET A 25 7.77 2.04 -10.62
CA MET A 25 8.69 3.15 -10.35
C MET A 25 10.09 2.93 -10.94
N SER A 26 10.50 1.68 -11.09
CA SER A 26 11.80 1.31 -11.67
C SER A 26 11.77 1.25 -13.21
N GLY A 27 10.61 1.49 -13.83
CA GLY A 27 10.42 1.33 -15.28
C GLY A 27 10.47 -0.12 -15.76
N ALA A 28 10.40 -1.09 -14.84
CA ALA A 28 10.35 -2.50 -15.19
C ALA A 28 8.97 -2.85 -15.75
N ARG A 29 8.94 -3.70 -16.78
CA ARG A 29 7.69 -4.17 -17.37
C ARG A 29 7.12 -5.35 -16.59
N GLU A 30 5.81 -5.34 -16.43
CA GLU A 30 5.02 -6.48 -15.96
C GLU A 30 3.96 -6.80 -17.03
N ASP A 31 3.92 -8.04 -17.50
CA ASP A 31 3.09 -8.43 -18.65
C ASP A 31 1.63 -8.78 -18.26
N ASP A 32 1.36 -9.05 -16.99
CA ASP A 32 0.06 -9.56 -16.49
C ASP A 32 -0.77 -8.51 -15.73
N LEU A 33 -0.68 -7.23 -16.10
CA LEU A 33 -1.42 -6.15 -15.42
C LEU A 33 -2.82 -5.97 -16.03
N VAL A 34 -3.86 -6.10 -15.21
CA VAL A 34 -5.24 -5.76 -15.56
C VAL A 34 -5.60 -4.30 -15.25
N SER A 35 -4.78 -3.62 -14.44
CA SER A 35 -4.95 -2.20 -14.12
C SER A 35 -3.59 -1.54 -13.89
N PRO A 36 -3.39 -0.29 -14.35
CA PRO A 36 -2.14 0.40 -14.17
C PRO A 36 -1.93 0.83 -12.71
N VAL A 37 -0.66 0.90 -12.30
CA VAL A 37 -0.26 1.55 -11.04
C VAL A 37 -0.20 3.06 -11.26
N ALA A 38 -0.71 3.84 -10.31
CA ALA A 38 -0.61 5.29 -10.37
C ALA A 38 0.85 5.76 -10.29
N SER A 39 1.24 6.67 -11.18
CA SER A 39 2.61 7.19 -11.24
C SER A 39 2.97 8.05 -10.02
N ASN A 40 2.00 8.77 -9.46
CA ASN A 40 2.19 9.68 -8.33
C ASN A 40 1.33 9.24 -7.15
N TYR A 41 1.94 9.16 -5.97
CA TYR A 41 1.29 8.79 -4.71
C TYR A 41 0.39 7.53 -4.81
N PRO A 42 0.92 6.38 -5.26
CA PRO A 42 0.13 5.16 -5.36
C PRO A 42 -0.27 4.62 -3.98
N CYS A 43 -1.52 4.18 -3.86
CA CYS A 43 -2.05 3.55 -2.66
C CYS A 43 -1.40 2.19 -2.43
N GLY A 44 -0.84 1.97 -1.24
CA GLY A 44 -0.22 0.68 -0.86
C GLY A 44 -1.16 -0.53 -0.84
N PHE A 45 -2.49 -0.35 -0.90
CA PHE A 45 -3.46 -1.45 -0.88
C PHE A 45 -4.00 -1.84 -2.27
N CYS A 46 -4.10 -0.87 -3.19
CA CYS A 46 -4.72 -1.09 -4.50
C CYS A 46 -3.95 -0.51 -5.70
N GLY A 47 -2.88 0.25 -5.46
CA GLY A 47 -2.06 0.90 -6.50
C GLY A 47 -2.68 2.12 -7.16
N ALA A 48 -3.92 2.47 -6.85
CA ALA A 48 -4.59 3.66 -7.39
C ALA A 48 -4.06 4.96 -6.76
N SER A 49 -4.31 6.10 -7.40
CA SER A 49 -3.83 7.40 -6.92
C SER A 49 -4.46 7.78 -5.58
N MET A 50 -3.65 8.31 -4.66
CA MET A 50 -4.11 8.93 -3.41
C MET A 50 -4.46 10.42 -3.57
N MET A 51 -4.16 11.02 -4.73
CA MET A 51 -4.49 12.42 -5.03
C MET A 51 -6.01 12.65 -5.01
N ASP A 52 -6.41 13.90 -4.76
CA ASP A 52 -7.81 14.36 -4.82
C ASP A 52 -8.78 13.53 -3.94
N GLY A 53 -8.27 12.94 -2.86
CA GLY A 53 -9.07 12.16 -1.91
C GLY A 53 -9.39 10.73 -2.37
N GLY A 54 -8.75 10.21 -3.43
CA GLY A 54 -9.02 8.87 -3.97
C GLY A 54 -8.82 7.74 -2.95
N CYS A 55 -7.67 7.73 -2.28
CA CYS A 55 -7.38 6.82 -1.16
C CYS A 55 -6.67 7.61 -0.07
N THR A 56 -7.17 7.57 1.16
CA THR A 56 -6.53 8.23 2.31
C THR A 56 -6.11 7.20 3.34
N ILE A 57 -5.07 7.54 4.12
CA ILE A 57 -4.66 6.77 5.29
C ILE A 57 -4.61 7.71 6.49
N GLY A 58 -5.17 7.26 7.61
CA GLY A 58 -5.27 8.02 8.84
C GLY A 58 -4.88 7.18 10.03
N ILE A 59 -4.32 7.84 11.04
CA ILE A 59 -4.01 7.24 12.33
C ILE A 59 -5.20 7.48 13.27
N ARG A 60 -5.85 6.40 13.70
CA ARG A 60 -6.92 6.44 14.70
C ARG A 60 -6.34 6.38 16.11
N SER A 61 -7.15 6.80 17.09
CA SER A 61 -6.86 6.64 18.52
C SER A 61 -6.41 5.20 18.84
N GLY A 62 -5.31 5.04 19.58
CA GLY A 62 -4.76 3.73 19.93
C GLY A 62 -3.70 3.17 18.96
N ASN A 63 -2.99 4.02 18.20
CA ASN A 63 -1.89 3.64 17.30
C ASN A 63 -2.30 2.64 16.22
N LYS A 64 -3.50 2.79 15.67
CA LYS A 64 -4.00 1.98 14.56
C LYS A 64 -4.08 2.81 13.28
N ALA A 65 -3.65 2.23 12.17
CA ALA A 65 -3.83 2.84 10.87
C ALA A 65 -5.14 2.32 10.24
N SER A 66 -5.87 3.23 9.60
CA SER A 66 -7.07 2.93 8.82
C SER A 66 -7.02 3.66 7.48
N SER A 67 -7.63 3.08 6.45
CA SER A 67 -7.68 3.69 5.11
C SER A 67 -9.10 3.68 4.55
N THR A 68 -9.40 4.62 3.66
CA THR A 68 -10.65 4.65 2.88
C THR A 68 -10.63 3.70 1.68
N CYS A 69 -9.48 3.07 1.40
CA CYS A 69 -9.37 2.09 0.32
C CYS A 69 -10.23 0.85 0.61
N SER A 70 -11.00 0.37 -0.37
CA SER A 70 -11.81 -0.86 -0.26
C SER A 70 -10.98 -2.11 0.03
N GLU A 71 -9.71 -2.09 -0.35
CA GLU A 71 -8.78 -3.21 -0.19
C GLU A 71 -7.96 -3.12 1.11
N ALA A 72 -8.22 -2.12 1.95
CA ALA A 72 -7.49 -1.88 3.17
C ALA A 72 -7.81 -2.91 4.26
N TYR A 73 -6.83 -3.13 5.14
CA TYR A 73 -7.02 -3.82 6.41
C TYR A 73 -6.54 -2.92 7.55
N GLU A 74 -7.15 -3.05 8.73
CA GLU A 74 -6.70 -2.35 9.92
C GLU A 74 -5.43 -3.01 10.46
N PHE A 75 -4.44 -2.20 10.84
CA PHE A 75 -3.22 -2.69 11.47
C PHE A 75 -2.74 -1.77 12.59
N ALA A 76 -2.08 -2.37 13.58
CA ALA A 76 -1.39 -1.64 14.63
C ALA A 76 -0.06 -1.12 14.11
N ILE A 77 0.19 0.18 14.25
CA ILE A 77 1.41 0.85 13.80
C ILE A 77 2.65 0.25 14.46
N LYS A 78 2.56 -0.07 15.77
CA LYS A 78 3.65 -0.70 16.52
C LYS A 78 4.00 -2.10 16.02
N SER A 79 3.04 -2.85 15.50
CA SER A 79 3.31 -4.17 14.90
C SER A 79 3.91 -4.00 13.51
N ALA A 80 3.36 -3.09 12.71
CA ALA A 80 3.82 -2.77 11.37
C ALA A 80 5.21 -2.10 11.33
N SER A 81 5.72 -1.64 12.47
CA SER A 81 7.07 -1.09 12.57
C SER A 81 8.19 -2.11 12.64
N ASN A 82 7.86 -3.39 12.82
CA ASN A 82 8.86 -4.45 12.86
C ASN A 82 9.03 -5.02 11.45
N SER A 83 10.22 -4.86 10.88
CA SER A 83 10.61 -5.57 9.66
C SER A 83 11.25 -6.91 10.01
N SER A 84 11.18 -7.85 9.08
CA SER A 84 11.85 -9.15 9.16
C SER A 84 12.45 -9.51 7.80
N GLY A 85 13.29 -10.53 7.73
CA GLY A 85 13.82 -11.01 6.44
C GLY A 85 12.71 -11.43 5.46
N ALA A 86 11.60 -11.98 5.96
CA ALA A 86 10.44 -12.34 5.15
C ALA A 86 9.57 -11.14 4.76
N HIS A 87 9.57 -10.09 5.58
CA HIS A 87 8.79 -8.86 5.40
C HIS A 87 9.67 -7.63 5.61
N PRO A 88 10.51 -7.27 4.61
CA PRO A 88 11.51 -6.21 4.78
C PRO A 88 10.89 -4.80 4.78
N CYS A 89 9.68 -4.64 4.25
CA CYS A 89 8.97 -3.37 4.19
C CYS A 89 8.11 -3.14 5.43
N THR A 90 8.19 -1.96 6.02
CA THR A 90 7.30 -1.55 7.12
C THR A 90 6.14 -0.72 6.55
N ASN A 91 4.94 -0.98 7.05
CA ASN A 91 3.72 -0.31 6.57
C ASN A 91 3.38 0.92 7.43
N ILE A 92 4.37 1.52 8.10
CA ILE A 92 4.15 2.67 8.99
C ILE A 92 3.80 3.89 8.13
N PRO A 93 2.64 4.52 8.37
CA PRO A 93 2.35 5.81 7.76
C PRO A 93 3.37 6.86 8.21
N ILE A 94 3.98 7.57 7.27
CA ILE A 94 4.88 8.68 7.57
C ILE A 94 4.02 9.92 7.82
N ARG A 95 4.18 10.53 8.99
CA ARG A 95 3.52 11.80 9.29
C ARG A 95 4.22 12.92 8.52
N CYS A 96 3.47 13.59 7.64
CA CYS A 96 3.92 14.85 7.03
C CYS A 96 4.14 15.89 8.14
N ILE A 97 5.35 16.45 8.24
CA ILE A 97 5.68 17.52 9.20
C ILE A 97 5.34 18.93 8.69
N LEU A 98 4.85 19.03 7.45
CA LEU A 98 4.57 20.29 6.75
C LEU A 98 3.07 20.65 6.68
N CYS A 99 2.17 19.80 7.24
CA CYS A 99 0.74 19.77 6.93
C CYS A 99 -0.20 20.15 8.11
#